data_AF-A0A7Z7BVL1-F1
#
_entry.id   AF-A0A7Z7BVL1-F1
#
_cell.length_a   1.000
_cell.length_b   1.000
_cell.length_c   1.000
_cell.angle_alpha   90.00
_cell.angle_beta   90.00
_cell.angle_gamma   90.00
#
_symmetry.space_group_name_H-M   'P 1'
#
loop_
_entity.id
_entity.type
_entity.pdbx_description
1 polymer ?
#
loop_
_entity_poly.entity_id
_entity_poly.type
_entity_poly.pdbx_seq_one_letter_code
_entity_poly.pdbx_strand_id
1 'polypeptide(L)'
;MGGGRWAVYRRGMCRNIRCLHNFEPPTTDDEVREAALQFVRKVSGSTHPSRANTAAFEQAIDEIAEATRRMLDQLVTNAPPKSRELEAAKGRQRHEKRMEREVRIRTASA
;
A
#
# COMPACT_ATOMS: atom_id res chain seq x y z
N MET A 1 -7.66 -4.43 -35.74
CA MET A 1 -7.79 -5.41 -34.63
C MET A 1 -7.00 -4.88 -33.45
N GLY A 2 -7.62 -4.87 -32.27
CA GLY A 2 -7.36 -3.93 -31.19
C GLY A 2 -5.99 -4.06 -30.52
N GLY A 3 -5.14 -3.05 -30.72
CA GLY A 3 -3.97 -2.77 -29.89
C GLY A 3 -4.40 -2.34 -28.49
N GLY A 4 -4.62 -3.33 -27.62
CA GLY A 4 -4.93 -3.13 -26.21
C GLY A 4 -3.73 -2.54 -25.47
N ARG A 5 -3.82 -1.26 -25.14
CA ARG A 5 -2.89 -0.49 -24.31
C ARG A 5 -2.78 -1.09 -22.89
N TRP A 6 -2.00 -2.15 -22.71
CA TRP A 6 -1.76 -2.79 -21.41
C TRP A 6 -0.34 -2.56 -20.89
N ALA A 7 0.19 -1.33 -20.94
CA ALA A 7 1.55 -1.09 -20.42
C ALA A 7 1.82 0.35 -19.91
N VAL A 8 0.78 1.07 -19.50
CA VAL A 8 0.96 2.31 -18.71
C VAL A 8 0.11 2.23 -17.45
N TYR A 9 0.23 1.15 -16.68
CA TYR A 9 -0.21 1.19 -15.30
C TYR A 9 0.76 2.08 -14.52
N ARG A 10 0.38 3.36 -14.53
CA ARG A 10 0.89 4.50 -13.79
C ARG A 10 1.68 4.03 -12.57
N ARG A 11 2.96 4.41 -12.54
CA ARG A 11 3.88 4.39 -11.38
C ARG A 11 3.30 5.06 -10.11
N GLY A 12 2.02 5.44 -10.06
CA GLY A 12 1.36 6.17 -8.97
C GLY A 12 1.04 5.33 -7.73
N MET A 13 0.33 4.19 -7.82
CA MET A 13 -0.03 3.36 -6.65
C MET A 13 -0.28 1.89 -7.08
N CYS A 14 0.45 0.89 -6.56
CA CYS A 14 0.37 0.29 -5.23
C CYS A 14 1.44 0.72 -4.19
N ARG A 15 1.78 2.02 -4.10
CA ARG A 15 2.86 2.53 -3.23
C ARG A 15 2.50 2.64 -1.74
N ASN A 16 1.23 2.41 -1.39
CA ASN A 16 0.72 2.55 -0.02
C ASN A 16 0.26 1.23 0.61
N ILE A 17 0.24 0.13 -0.15
CA ILE A 17 0.05 -1.22 0.43
C ILE A 17 1.44 -1.66 0.93
N ARG A 18 1.62 -1.65 2.24
CA ARG A 18 2.89 -2.00 2.91
C ARG A 18 2.82 -3.44 3.39
N CYS A 19 3.99 -4.06 3.59
CA CYS A 19 4.06 -5.33 4.30
C CYS A 19 3.63 -5.08 5.76
N LEU A 20 2.71 -5.90 6.27
CA LEU A 20 2.19 -5.84 7.65
C LEU A 20 2.63 -7.05 8.49
N HIS A 21 3.35 -8.00 7.91
CA HIS A 21 3.76 -9.20 8.62
C HIS A 21 5.10 -8.98 9.37
N ASN A 22 5.24 -9.62 10.54
CA ASN A 22 6.47 -9.69 11.33
C ASN A 22 6.95 -8.34 11.89
N PHE A 23 6.05 -7.57 12.50
CA PHE A 23 6.39 -6.31 13.18
C PHE A 23 6.31 -6.41 14.70
N GLU A 24 7.19 -5.67 15.36
CA GLU A 24 7.15 -5.40 16.80
C GLU A 24 7.02 -3.88 17.02
N PRO A 25 5.91 -3.38 17.61
CA PRO A 25 4.71 -4.11 18.04
C PRO A 25 3.86 -4.66 16.88
N PRO A 26 3.04 -5.71 17.11
CA PRO A 26 2.20 -6.36 16.09
C PRO A 26 1.31 -5.37 15.36
N THR A 27 1.05 -5.60 14.08
CA THR A 27 0.18 -4.77 13.24
C THR A 27 -1.18 -4.54 13.90
N THR A 28 -1.64 -3.29 13.89
CA THR A 28 -2.93 -2.91 14.49
C THR A 28 -4.07 -3.11 13.49
N ASP A 29 -5.29 -3.26 13.99
CA ASP A 29 -6.47 -3.42 13.14
C ASP A 29 -6.71 -2.23 12.21
N ASP A 30 -6.39 -1.01 12.67
CA ASP A 30 -6.46 0.19 11.84
C ASP A 30 -5.52 0.11 10.62
N GLU A 31 -4.32 -0.43 10.79
CA GLU A 31 -3.38 -0.58 9.67
C GLU A 31 -3.85 -1.63 8.65
N VAL A 32 -4.46 -2.70 9.15
CA VAL A 32 -5.07 -3.73 8.30
C VAL A 32 -6.24 -3.13 7.53
N ARG A 33 -7.10 -2.34 8.20
CA ARG A 33 -8.23 -1.66 7.59
C ARG A 33 -7.80 -0.63 6.55
N GLU A 34 -6.74 0.14 6.83
CA GLU A 34 -6.16 1.07 5.85
C GLU A 34 -5.60 0.33 4.64
N ALA A 35 -4.95 -0.82 4.81
CA ALA A 35 -4.50 -1.64 3.69
C ALA A 35 -5.69 -2.16 2.85
N ALA A 36 -6.77 -2.60 3.49
CA ALA A 36 -8.00 -3.02 2.83
C ALA A 36 -8.64 -1.86 2.03
N LEU A 37 -8.71 -0.66 2.60
CA LEU A 37 -9.17 0.56 1.91
C LEU A 37 -8.37 0.84 0.63
N GLN A 38 -7.04 0.74 0.69
CA GLN A 38 -6.19 0.94 -0.49
C GLN A 38 -6.41 -0.14 -1.55
N PHE A 39 -6.66 -1.38 -1.14
CA PHE A 39 -7.02 -2.47 -2.04
C PHE A 39 -8.36 -2.19 -2.74
N VAL A 40 -9.41 -1.85 -1.99
CA VAL A 40 -10.75 -1.57 -2.54
C VAL A 40 -10.72 -0.39 -3.50
N ARG A 41 -10.02 0.70 -3.17
CA ARG A 41 -9.81 1.84 -4.09
C ARG A 41 -9.12 1.42 -5.38
N LYS A 42 -8.16 0.51 -5.29
CA LYS A 42 -7.42 0.03 -6.46
C LYS A 42 -8.28 -0.83 -7.37
N VAL A 43 -9.03 -1.77 -6.79
CA VAL A 43 -9.89 -2.71 -7.54
C VAL A 43 -11.08 -1.98 -8.15
N SER A 44 -11.70 -1.07 -7.41
CA SER A 44 -12.85 -0.28 -7.89
C SER A 44 -12.47 0.78 -8.92
N GLY A 45 -11.19 1.20 -8.98
CA GLY A 45 -10.75 2.30 -9.84
C GLY A 45 -11.21 3.68 -9.38
N SER A 46 -11.87 3.79 -8.22
CA SER A 46 -12.29 5.06 -7.62
C SER A 46 -11.61 5.29 -6.27
N THR A 47 -11.04 6.48 -6.11
CA THR A 47 -10.46 6.90 -4.82
C THR A 47 -11.55 7.24 -3.79
N HIS A 48 -12.73 7.67 -4.25
CA HIS A 48 -13.85 8.04 -3.38
C HIS A 48 -15.13 7.36 -3.88
N PRO A 49 -15.84 6.60 -3.04
CA PRO A 49 -17.13 6.04 -3.44
C PRO A 49 -18.14 7.16 -3.69
N SER A 50 -19.04 6.94 -4.65
CA SER A 50 -20.26 7.73 -4.74
C SER A 50 -21.17 7.40 -3.56
N ARG A 51 -22.11 8.31 -3.22
CA ARG A 51 -23.08 8.08 -2.12
C ARG A 51 -23.84 6.75 -2.25
N ALA A 52 -24.13 6.33 -3.48
CA ALA A 52 -24.83 5.06 -3.74
C ALA A 52 -23.95 3.84 -3.46
N ASN A 53 -22.63 3.96 -3.62
CA ASN A 53 -21.68 2.85 -3.49
C ASN A 53 -20.99 2.80 -2.13
N THR A 54 -21.25 3.77 -1.24
CA THR A 54 -20.60 3.85 0.08
C THR A 54 -20.77 2.55 0.88
N ALA A 55 -21.99 2.02 0.96
CA ALA A 55 -22.25 0.79 1.72
C ALA A 55 -21.45 -0.42 1.19
N ALA A 56 -21.39 -0.58 -0.14
CA ALA A 56 -20.63 -1.65 -0.77
C ALA A 56 -19.11 -1.49 -0.56
N PHE A 57 -18.60 -0.25 -0.54
CA PHE A 57 -17.20 0.02 -0.23
C PHE A 57 -16.87 -0.33 1.22
N GLU A 58 -17.63 0.17 2.19
CA GLU A 58 -17.38 -0.09 3.61
C GLU A 58 -17.44 -1.59 3.90
N GLN A 59 -18.46 -2.30 3.40
CA GLN A 59 -18.57 -3.74 3.56
C GLN A 59 -17.33 -4.48 3.00
N ALA A 60 -16.91 -4.14 1.78
CA ALA A 60 -15.73 -4.78 1.18
C ALA A 60 -14.45 -4.47 1.98
N ILE A 61 -14.31 -3.27 2.53
CA ILE A 61 -13.16 -2.90 3.36
C ILE A 61 -13.12 -3.77 4.62
N ASP A 62 -14.25 -3.92 5.30
CA ASP A 62 -14.32 -4.65 6.57
C ASP A 62 -14.07 -6.15 6.34
N GLU A 63 -14.69 -6.76 5.32
CA GLU A 63 -14.48 -8.18 4.98
C GLU A 63 -13.01 -8.48 4.63
N ILE A 64 -12.37 -7.58 3.88
CA ILE A 64 -10.96 -7.73 3.50
C ILE A 64 -10.06 -7.50 4.71
N ALA A 65 -10.40 -6.57 5.59
CA ALA A 65 -9.65 -6.35 6.81
C ALA A 65 -9.67 -7.60 7.70
N GLU A 66 -10.84 -8.20 7.92
CA GLU A 66 -10.98 -9.43 8.69
C GLU A 66 -10.23 -10.62 8.06
N ALA A 67 -10.35 -10.79 6.74
CA ALA A 67 -9.62 -11.84 6.02
C ALA A 67 -8.09 -11.65 6.14
N THR A 68 -7.63 -10.40 6.00
CA THR A 68 -6.21 -10.05 6.12
C THR A 68 -5.70 -10.27 7.54
N ARG A 69 -6.47 -9.90 8.56
CA ARG A 69 -6.11 -10.11 9.97
C ARG A 69 -5.94 -11.60 10.27
N ARG A 70 -6.93 -12.42 9.89
CA ARG A 70 -6.85 -13.89 10.05
C ARG A 70 -5.63 -14.49 9.35
N MET A 71 -5.31 -14.02 8.15
CA MET A 71 -4.11 -14.45 7.44
C MET A 71 -2.84 -14.05 8.21
N LEU A 72 -2.73 -12.80 8.66
CA LEU A 72 -1.55 -12.32 9.41
C LEU A 72 -1.33 -13.09 10.71
N ASP A 73 -2.40 -13.43 11.44
CA ASP A 73 -2.34 -14.20 12.68
C ASP A 73 -1.87 -15.66 12.45
N GLN A 74 -2.04 -16.20 11.24
CA GLN A 74 -1.66 -17.56 10.87
C GLN A 74 -0.27 -17.66 10.23
N LEU A 75 0.35 -16.54 9.86
CA LEU A 75 1.67 -16.56 9.25
C LEU A 75 2.75 -16.83 10.32
N VAL A 76 3.63 -17.78 10.02
CA VAL A 76 4.78 -18.13 10.86
C VAL A 76 6.05 -17.74 10.13
N THR A 77 7.01 -17.16 10.86
CA THR A 77 8.33 -16.81 10.32
C THR A 77 9.43 -17.00 11.35
N ASN A 78 10.58 -17.46 10.87
CA ASN A 78 11.81 -17.56 11.67
C ASN A 78 12.67 -16.29 11.56
N ALA A 79 12.26 -15.31 10.74
CA ALA A 79 12.99 -14.06 10.57
C ALA A 79 12.82 -13.16 11.81
N PRO A 80 13.87 -12.43 12.23
CA PRO A 80 13.79 -11.52 13.37
C PRO A 80 12.69 -10.47 13.13
N PRO A 81 11.94 -10.07 14.18
CA PRO A 81 10.90 -9.05 14.08
C PRO A 81 11.43 -7.74 13.51
N LYS A 82 10.64 -7.09 12.65
CA LYS A 82 10.96 -5.78 12.09
C LYS A 82 10.42 -4.69 13.01
N SER A 83 11.26 -3.72 13.35
CA SER A 83 10.78 -2.50 14.01
C SER A 83 10.19 -1.53 12.98
N ARG A 84 9.01 -0.98 13.30
CA ARG A 84 8.31 0.00 12.46
C ARG A 84 9.13 1.27 12.25
N GLU A 85 9.84 1.72 13.28
CA GLU A 85 10.69 2.92 13.21
C GLU A 85 11.84 2.74 12.23
N LEU A 86 12.46 1.56 12.23
CA LEU A 86 13.55 1.22 11.31
C LEU A 86 13.05 1.15 9.86
N GLU A 87 11.87 0.57 9.62
CA GLU A 87 11.29 0.52 8.28
C GLU A 87 10.80 1.90 7.78
N ALA A 88 10.28 2.74 8.68
CA ALA A 88 9.95 4.12 8.37
C ALA A 88 11.20 4.95 8.04
N ALA A 89 12.29 4.77 8.78
CA ALA A 89 13.58 5.42 8.52
C ALA A 89 14.17 4.99 7.18
N LYS A 90 14.19 3.69 6.88
CA LYS A 90 14.58 3.16 5.55
C LYS A 90 13.68 3.72 4.44
N GLY A 91 12.39 3.88 4.71
CA GLY A 91 11.43 4.52 3.82
C GLY A 91 11.82 5.96 3.48
N ARG A 92 12.13 6.77 4.50
CA ARG A 92 12.58 8.16 4.34
C ARG A 92 13.88 8.26 3.54
N GLN A 93 14.88 7.43 3.86
CA GLN A 93 16.15 7.41 3.12
C GLN A 93 15.96 7.04 1.63
N ARG A 94 15.07 6.08 1.33
CA ARG A 94 14.74 5.72 -0.07
C ARG A 94 14.04 6.87 -0.79
N HIS A 95 13.21 7.64 -0.10
CA HIS A 95 12.53 8.80 -0.66
C HIS A 95 13.51 9.94 -0.94
N GLU A 96 14.39 10.24 0.00
CA GLU A 96 15.44 11.25 -0.14
C GLU A 96 16.36 10.96 -1.33
N LYS A 97 16.86 9.72 -1.47
CA LYS A 97 17.65 9.29 -2.63
C LYS A 97 16.91 9.43 -3.96
N ARG A 98 15.58 9.24 -3.96
CA ARG A 98 14.76 9.45 -5.16
C ARG A 98 14.68 10.94 -5.48
N MET A 99 14.42 11.79 -4.49
CA MET A 99 14.35 13.23 -4.66
C MET A 99 15.69 13.80 -5.13
N GLU A 100 16.80 13.36 -4.54
CA GLU A 100 18.15 13.72 -4.96
C GLU A 100 18.42 13.33 -6.42
N ARG A 101 18.04 12.12 -6.83
CA ARG A 101 18.14 11.67 -8.23
C ARG A 101 17.28 12.52 -9.16
N GLU A 102 16.06 12.89 -8.75
CA GLU A 102 15.15 13.73 -9.54
C GLU A 102 15.69 15.16 -9.70
N VAL A 103 16.23 15.75 -8.63
CA VAL A 103 16.90 17.06 -8.67
C VAL A 103 18.10 17.01 -9.62
N ARG A 104 18.97 16.00 -9.49
CA ARG A 104 20.14 15.84 -10.36
C ARG A 104 19.77 15.77 -11.84
N ILE A 105 18.72 15.02 -12.18
CA ILE A 105 18.24 14.89 -13.57
C ILE A 105 17.71 16.24 -14.07
N ARG A 106 16.94 16.96 -13.25
CA ARG A 106 16.36 18.26 -13.61
C ARG A 106 17.43 19.32 -13.83
N THR A 107 18.43 19.39 -12.95
CA THR A 107 19.52 20.38 -13.04
C THR A 107 20.49 20.06 -14.17
N ALA A 108 20.67 18.78 -14.55
CA ALA A 108 21.50 18.38 -15.69
C ALA A 108 20.80 18.54 -17.06
N SER A 109 19.50 18.80 -17.07
CA SER A 109 18.70 19.02 -18.29
C SER A 109 18.38 20.50 -18.54
N ALA A 110 18.97 21.41 -17.75
CA ALA A 110 18.87 22.87 -17.85
C ALA A 110 20.23 23.45 -18.26
#